data_AF-A0A3S0IEG0-F1
#
_entry.id   AF-A0A3S0IEG0-F1
#
_cell.length_a   1.000
_cell.length_b   1.000
_cell.length_c   1.000
_cell.angle_alpha   90.00
_cell.angle_beta   90.00
_cell.angle_gamma   90.00
#
_symmetry.space_group_name_H-M   'P 1'
#
loop_
_entity.id
_entity.type
_entity.pdbx_description
1 polymer ?
#
loop_
_entity_poly.entity_id
_entity_poly.type
_entity_poly.pdbx_seq_one_letter_code
_entity_poly.pdbx_strand_id
1 'polypeptide(L)'
;MQPGQVLVNETQLGSRLNRAVDSDRRGEFALLLALLSTDARDMAQFNIKDSDLTLEAELRAKFDLPAEEKLINDLTLEPSPVDNSEQFHLGGARAFQLMQALKPEAIVTRGDEPLDMQEVLANCDLNVRQKYRSKTQGNTYRPEVMHFVDQLSQQRQMSEVLA
;
A
#
# COMPACT_ATOMS: atom_id res chain seq x y z
N MET A 1 -43.57 -3.37 18.38
CA MET A 1 -43.27 -1.93 18.29
C MET A 1 -42.01 -1.68 19.10
N GLN A 2 -40.82 -1.73 18.49
CA GLN A 2 -39.58 -1.41 19.21
C GLN A 2 -39.52 0.12 19.39
N PRO A 3 -39.57 0.67 20.61
CA PRO A 3 -39.23 2.06 20.87
C PRO A 3 -37.70 2.09 21.02
N GLY A 4 -36.93 2.74 20.15
CA GLY A 4 -35.48 2.54 20.29
C GLY A 4 -34.48 3.36 19.52
N GLN A 5 -34.85 4.41 18.78
CA GLN A 5 -33.86 5.37 18.31
C GLN A 5 -34.39 6.78 18.51
N VAL A 6 -33.61 7.57 19.26
CA VAL A 6 -33.81 9.01 19.36
C VAL A 6 -33.66 9.55 17.94
N LEU A 7 -34.71 10.21 17.45
CA LEU A 7 -34.66 10.91 16.18
C LEU A 7 -33.75 12.12 16.37
N VAL A 8 -32.62 12.12 15.67
CA VAL A 8 -31.66 13.22 15.72
C VAL A 8 -31.74 14.05 14.44
N ASN A 9 -31.87 13.38 13.28
CA ASN A 9 -31.72 14.02 11.96
C ASN A 9 -32.66 13.50 10.88
N GLU A 10 -32.85 14.33 9.86
CA GLU A 10 -33.69 14.04 8.69
C GLU A 10 -33.29 12.76 7.96
N THR A 11 -32.00 12.42 7.90
CA THR A 11 -31.52 11.17 7.27
C THR A 11 -32.13 9.91 7.88
N GLN A 12 -32.49 9.95 9.17
CA GLN A 12 -33.17 8.85 9.86
C GLN A 12 -34.66 8.76 9.49
N LEU A 13 -35.27 9.87 9.04
CA LEU A 13 -36.65 9.90 8.54
C LEU A 13 -36.76 9.51 7.06
N GLY A 14 -35.65 9.57 6.30
CA GLY A 14 -35.62 9.25 4.88
C GLY A 14 -36.57 10.15 4.09
N SER A 15 -37.56 9.57 3.42
CA SER A 15 -38.56 10.31 2.62
C SER A 15 -39.86 10.63 3.35
N ARG A 16 -39.99 10.29 4.64
CA ARG A 16 -41.25 10.47 5.39
C ARG A 16 -41.66 11.93 5.56
N LEU A 17 -40.69 12.82 5.79
CA LEU A 17 -40.94 14.25 5.91
C LEU A 17 -41.49 14.83 4.60
N ASN A 18 -40.85 14.51 3.47
CA ASN A 18 -41.31 14.93 2.14
C ASN A 18 -42.71 14.37 1.82
N ARG A 19 -42.94 13.10 2.13
CA ARG A 19 -44.25 12.47 1.90
C ARG A 19 -45.36 13.07 2.76
N ALA A 20 -45.06 13.55 3.95
CA ALA A 20 -46.03 14.24 4.80
C ALA A 20 -46.44 15.61 4.22
N VAL A 21 -45.52 16.30 3.53
CA VAL A 21 -45.81 17.53 2.78
C VAL A 21 -46.68 17.22 1.55
N ASP A 22 -46.28 16.23 0.75
CA ASP A 22 -47.02 15.84 -0.47
C ASP A 22 -48.45 15.33 -0.18
N SER A 23 -48.68 14.76 0.99
CA SER A 23 -49.99 14.23 1.41
C SER A 23 -50.82 15.20 2.26
N ASP A 24 -50.40 16.47 2.35
CA ASP A 24 -51.05 17.55 3.12
C ASP A 24 -51.26 17.23 4.62
N ARG A 25 -50.45 16.32 5.17
CA ARG A 25 -50.50 15.89 6.57
C ARG A 25 -49.70 16.82 7.47
N ARG A 26 -50.15 18.07 7.57
CA ARG A 26 -49.45 19.14 8.29
C ARG A 26 -49.18 18.82 9.76
N GLY A 27 -50.08 18.07 10.42
CA GLY A 27 -49.89 17.65 11.80
C GLY A 27 -48.77 16.61 11.97
N GLU A 28 -48.67 15.66 11.04
CA GLU A 28 -47.58 14.67 11.01
C GLU A 28 -46.25 15.36 10.71
N PHE A 29 -46.23 16.28 9.74
CA PHE A 29 -45.07 17.10 9.42
C PHE A 29 -44.56 17.90 10.62
N ALA A 30 -45.45 18.65 11.29
CA ALA A 30 -45.09 19.48 12.44
C ALA A 30 -44.53 18.64 13.61
N LEU A 31 -45.08 17.44 13.83
CA LEU A 31 -44.61 16.52 14.84
C LEU A 31 -43.23 15.96 14.51
N LEU A 32 -43.02 15.51 13.27
CA LEU A 32 -41.71 15.02 12.81
C LEU A 32 -40.64 16.12 12.87
N LEU A 33 -41.01 17.36 12.54
CA LEU A 33 -40.12 18.52 12.66
C LEU A 33 -39.74 18.82 14.12
N ALA A 34 -40.69 18.73 15.05
CA ALA A 34 -40.46 18.98 16.47
C ALA A 34 -39.62 17.89 17.16
N LEU A 35 -39.55 16.69 16.56
CA LEU A 35 -38.75 15.56 17.04
C LEU A 35 -37.29 15.61 16.58
N LEU A 36 -36.94 16.49 15.63
CA LEU A 36 -35.57 16.66 15.14
C LEU A 36 -34.72 17.47 16.12
N SER A 37 -33.41 17.20 16.17
CA SER A 37 -32.48 18.02 16.95
C SER A 37 -32.39 19.42 16.36
N THR A 38 -32.39 20.44 17.23
CA THR A 38 -32.16 21.84 16.84
C THR A 38 -30.67 22.19 16.78
N ASP A 39 -29.79 21.30 17.24
CA ASP A 39 -28.34 21.54 17.17
C ASP A 39 -27.85 21.40 15.72
N ALA A 40 -27.20 22.45 15.23
CA ALA A 40 -26.65 22.47 13.88
C ALA A 40 -25.57 21.40 13.68
N ARG A 41 -24.87 20.98 14.75
CA ARG A 41 -23.82 19.94 14.68
C ARG A 41 -24.38 18.56 14.39
N ASP A 42 -25.61 18.33 14.83
CA ASP A 42 -26.26 17.07 14.60
C ASP A 42 -26.69 16.96 13.14
N MET A 43 -26.97 18.07 12.44
CA MET A 43 -27.51 18.06 11.07
C MET A 43 -26.75 17.11 10.14
N ALA A 44 -27.51 16.35 9.35
CA ALA A 44 -27.01 15.31 8.47
C ALA A 44 -25.88 15.72 7.51
N GLN A 45 -25.81 17.00 7.13
CA GLN A 45 -24.77 17.55 6.25
C GLN A 45 -23.37 17.59 6.87
N PHE A 46 -23.28 17.53 8.21
CA PHE A 46 -22.01 17.57 8.95
C PHE A 46 -21.60 16.20 9.48
N ASN A 47 -22.46 15.20 9.39
CA ASN A 47 -22.16 13.85 9.79
C ASN A 47 -21.45 13.12 8.64
N ILE A 48 -20.17 13.47 8.44
CA ILE A 48 -19.28 12.75 7.55
C ILE A 48 -19.13 11.36 8.18
N LYS A 49 -19.55 10.32 7.46
CA LYS A 49 -19.34 8.94 7.94
C LYS A 49 -17.84 8.78 8.17
N ASP A 50 -17.45 8.34 9.36
CA ASP A 50 -16.12 7.83 9.62
C ASP A 50 -15.97 6.53 8.81
N SER A 51 -15.63 6.67 7.53
CA SER A 51 -15.25 5.54 6.71
C SER A 51 -13.86 5.11 7.16
N ASP A 52 -13.71 3.86 7.57
CA ASP A 52 -12.40 3.24 7.78
C ASP A 52 -11.54 3.23 6.50
N LEU A 53 -12.14 3.55 5.34
CA LEU A 53 -11.43 3.84 4.10
C LEU A 53 -10.94 5.29 4.07
N THR A 54 -9.70 5.45 3.62
CA THR A 54 -9.18 6.76 3.23
C THR A 54 -10.12 7.37 2.19
N LEU A 55 -10.43 8.65 2.34
CA LEU A 55 -11.31 9.40 1.43
C LEU A 55 -10.90 9.23 -0.05
N GLU A 56 -9.61 9.05 -0.32
CA GLU A 56 -9.07 8.72 -1.64
C GLU A 56 -9.59 7.39 -2.19
N ALA A 57 -9.62 6.33 -1.39
CA ALA A 57 -10.09 5.01 -1.81
C ALA A 57 -11.59 5.03 -2.14
N GLU A 58 -12.40 5.75 -1.34
CA GLU A 58 -13.82 5.93 -1.62
C GLU A 58 -14.05 6.71 -2.93
N LEU A 59 -13.29 7.78 -3.15
CA LEU A 59 -13.39 8.56 -4.38
C LEU A 59 -12.95 7.74 -5.60
N ARG A 60 -11.86 6.96 -5.50
CA ARG A 60 -11.42 6.08 -6.60
C ARG A 60 -12.48 5.04 -6.94
N ALA A 61 -13.11 4.43 -5.95
CA ALA A 61 -14.21 3.50 -6.16
C ALA A 61 -15.43 4.20 -6.79
N LYS A 62 -15.78 5.41 -6.35
CA LYS A 62 -16.92 6.17 -6.89
C LYS A 62 -16.74 6.57 -8.36
N PHE A 63 -15.50 6.82 -8.78
CA PHE A 63 -15.16 7.22 -10.14
C PHE A 63 -14.69 6.04 -11.02
N ASP A 64 -14.75 4.81 -10.53
CA ASP A 64 -14.23 3.62 -11.20
C ASP A 64 -12.80 3.83 -11.76
N LEU A 65 -11.95 4.49 -10.96
CA LEU A 65 -10.57 4.79 -11.39
C LEU A 65 -9.72 3.50 -11.43
N PRO A 66 -8.82 3.36 -12.42
CA PRO A 66 -7.91 2.22 -12.49
C PRO A 66 -6.95 2.20 -11.29
N ALA A 67 -6.23 1.09 -11.13
CA ALA A 67 -5.18 0.98 -10.13
C ALA A 67 -4.16 2.12 -10.27
N GLU A 68 -3.60 2.56 -9.15
CA GLU A 68 -2.58 3.61 -9.15
C GLU A 68 -1.32 3.17 -9.90
N GLU A 69 -0.72 4.10 -10.64
CA GLU A 69 0.54 3.87 -11.35
C GLU A 69 1.66 3.64 -10.33
N LYS A 70 2.33 2.50 -10.44
CA LYS A 70 3.47 2.17 -9.58
C LYS A 70 4.61 3.15 -9.88
N LEU A 71 5.07 3.90 -8.88
CA LEU A 71 6.19 4.83 -9.07
C LEU A 71 7.52 4.08 -9.27
N ILE A 72 7.72 3.01 -8.51
CA ILE A 72 8.94 2.21 -8.53
C ILE A 72 8.55 0.75 -8.69
N ASN A 73 9.19 0.07 -9.63
CA ASN A 73 9.13 -1.38 -9.75
C ASN A 73 10.47 -1.98 -9.35
N ASP A 74 10.42 -2.95 -8.44
CA ASP A 74 11.59 -3.68 -7.96
C ASP A 74 11.71 -5.00 -8.71
N LEU A 75 12.73 -5.09 -9.56
CA LEU A 75 13.02 -6.29 -10.36
C LEU A 75 13.35 -7.53 -9.52
N THR A 76 13.69 -7.37 -8.23
CA THR A 76 13.92 -8.51 -7.34
C THR A 76 12.62 -9.17 -6.90
N LEU A 77 11.54 -8.40 -6.81
CA LEU A 77 10.21 -8.86 -6.36
C LEU A 77 9.33 -9.23 -7.55
N GLU A 78 9.33 -8.42 -8.61
CA GLU A 78 8.56 -8.64 -9.83
C GLU A 78 9.51 -8.84 -11.02
N PRO A 79 9.79 -10.09 -11.43
CA PRO A 79 10.75 -10.37 -12.51
C PRO A 79 10.23 -10.00 -13.90
N SER A 80 8.92 -9.76 -14.05
CA SER A 80 8.28 -9.38 -15.30
C SER A 80 7.56 -8.04 -15.13
N PRO A 81 8.29 -6.91 -15.17
CA PRO A 81 7.68 -5.58 -15.20
C PRO A 81 6.78 -5.42 -16.42
N VAL A 82 5.83 -4.49 -16.34
CA VAL A 82 5.10 -4.02 -17.53
C VAL A 82 6.10 -3.27 -18.40
N ASP A 83 6.26 -3.68 -19.66
CA ASP A 83 7.13 -3.04 -20.63
C ASP A 83 6.29 -2.59 -21.83
N ASN A 84 6.16 -1.28 -21.99
CA ASN A 84 5.38 -0.68 -23.09
C ASN A 84 6.25 -0.32 -24.31
N SER A 85 7.55 -0.63 -24.29
CA SER A 85 8.48 -0.32 -25.39
C SER A 85 8.15 -1.07 -26.69
N GLU A 86 7.70 -2.32 -26.61
CA GLU A 86 7.28 -3.10 -27.78
C GLU A 86 6.16 -2.39 -28.54
N GLN A 87 5.19 -1.85 -27.80
CA GLN A 87 4.04 -1.13 -28.36
C GLN A 87 4.46 0.20 -28.98
N PHE A 88 5.48 0.86 -28.42
CA PHE A 88 6.12 2.01 -29.05
C PHE A 88 6.82 1.64 -30.36
N HIS A 89 7.53 0.52 -30.42
CA HIS A 89 8.20 0.07 -31.64
C HIS A 89 7.22 -0.31 -32.75
N LEU A 90 6.08 -0.91 -32.40
CA LEU A 90 5.07 -1.36 -33.38
C LEU A 90 4.14 -0.24 -33.84
N GLY A 91 3.67 0.61 -32.93
CA GLY A 91 2.61 1.60 -33.19
C GLY A 91 2.97 3.05 -32.88
N GLY A 92 4.25 3.31 -32.56
CA GLY A 92 4.76 4.64 -32.27
C GLY A 92 4.21 5.26 -30.99
N ALA A 93 4.32 6.58 -30.89
CA ALA A 93 4.00 7.33 -29.67
C ALA A 93 2.51 7.22 -29.27
N ARG A 94 1.58 7.09 -30.22
CA ARG A 94 0.14 7.00 -29.90
C ARG A 94 -0.24 5.64 -29.32
N ALA A 95 0.33 4.56 -29.86
CA ALA A 95 0.15 3.23 -29.30
C ALA A 95 0.73 3.15 -27.88
N PHE A 96 1.93 3.72 -27.67
CA PHE A 96 2.52 3.84 -26.34
C PHE A 96 1.62 4.61 -25.36
N GLN A 97 1.12 5.79 -25.73
CA GLN A 97 0.26 6.59 -24.87
C GLN A 97 -1.03 5.86 -24.49
N LEU A 98 -1.65 5.16 -25.45
CA LEU A 98 -2.84 4.36 -25.19
C LEU A 98 -2.53 3.22 -24.22
N MET A 99 -1.42 2.51 -24.45
CA MET A 99 -1.00 1.40 -23.59
C MET A 99 -0.62 1.87 -22.20
N GLN A 100 0.06 3.01 -22.04
CA GLN A 100 0.34 3.60 -20.74
C GLN A 100 -0.94 3.99 -20.00
N ALA A 101 -1.97 4.48 -20.70
CA ALA A 101 -3.26 4.79 -20.09
C ALA A 101 -4.05 3.54 -19.65
N LEU A 102 -3.90 2.41 -20.36
CA LEU A 102 -4.58 1.15 -20.06
C LEU A 102 -3.83 0.31 -19.01
N LYS A 103 -2.51 0.24 -19.13
CA LYS A 103 -1.61 -0.56 -18.30
C LYS A 103 -0.30 0.21 -18.11
N PRO A 104 -0.24 1.09 -17.09
CA PRO A 104 0.91 1.94 -16.89
C PRO A 104 2.15 1.12 -16.51
N GLU A 105 3.25 1.38 -17.19
CA GLU A 105 4.59 0.97 -16.78
C GLU A 105 5.06 1.85 -15.62
N ALA A 106 5.88 1.29 -14.73
CA ALA A 106 6.40 2.05 -13.61
C ALA A 106 7.36 3.15 -14.07
N ILE A 107 7.34 4.29 -13.38
CA ILE A 107 8.20 5.44 -13.72
C ILE A 107 9.68 5.05 -13.61
N VAL A 108 10.04 4.27 -12.60
CA VAL A 108 11.40 3.79 -12.38
C VAL A 108 11.40 2.28 -12.14
N THR A 109 12.01 1.54 -13.06
CA THR A 109 12.38 0.13 -12.88
C THR A 109 13.79 0.07 -12.31
N ARG A 110 13.95 -0.40 -11.07
CA ARG A 110 15.26 -0.59 -10.43
C ARG A 110 15.32 -1.91 -9.69
N GLY A 111 16.52 -2.35 -9.33
CA GLY A 111 16.69 -3.41 -8.34
C GLY A 111 16.70 -2.86 -6.92
N ASP A 112 16.90 -3.75 -5.95
CA ASP A 112 16.98 -3.50 -4.50
C ASP A 112 17.88 -2.31 -4.12
N GLU A 113 18.96 -2.09 -4.88
CA GLU A 113 19.99 -1.10 -4.58
C GLU A 113 19.84 0.21 -5.37
N PRO A 114 20.21 1.36 -4.78
CA PRO A 114 20.24 2.61 -5.49
C PRO A 114 21.26 2.61 -6.64
N LEU A 115 21.08 3.50 -7.64
CA LEU A 115 21.92 3.55 -8.85
C LEU A 115 23.39 3.77 -8.47
N ASP A 116 23.65 4.75 -7.61
CA ASP A 116 25.00 5.08 -7.13
C ASP A 116 25.68 3.88 -6.47
N MET A 117 24.92 3.09 -5.68
CA MET A 117 25.45 1.88 -5.05
C MET A 117 25.72 0.79 -6.09
N GLN A 118 24.87 0.64 -7.10
CA GLN A 118 25.11 -0.29 -8.20
C GLN A 118 26.39 0.06 -8.97
N GLU A 119 26.65 1.34 -9.22
CA GLU A 119 27.90 1.80 -9.86
C GLU A 119 29.13 1.51 -9.00
N VAL A 120 29.07 1.80 -7.70
CA VAL A 120 30.16 1.47 -6.77
C VAL A 120 30.41 -0.04 -6.76
N LEU A 121 29.36 -0.86 -6.61
CA LEU A 121 29.48 -2.31 -6.63
C LEU A 121 30.02 -2.82 -7.96
N ALA A 122 29.61 -2.25 -9.09
CA ALA A 122 30.10 -2.59 -10.43
C ALA A 122 31.60 -2.33 -10.61
N ASN A 123 32.17 -1.41 -9.83
CA ASN A 123 33.60 -1.13 -9.80
C ASN A 123 34.37 -1.93 -8.73
N CYS A 124 33.68 -2.50 -7.74
CA CYS A 124 34.31 -3.32 -6.72
C CYS A 124 34.61 -4.75 -7.20
N ASP A 125 35.64 -5.36 -6.60
CA ASP A 125 35.97 -6.77 -6.79
C ASP A 125 34.84 -7.71 -6.35
N LEU A 126 34.80 -8.91 -6.94
CA LEU A 126 33.80 -9.93 -6.65
C LEU A 126 33.69 -10.25 -5.14
N ASN A 127 34.82 -10.35 -4.45
CA ASN A 127 34.86 -10.64 -3.01
C ASN A 127 34.18 -9.54 -2.17
N VAL A 128 34.32 -8.28 -2.58
CA VAL A 128 33.68 -7.15 -1.91
C VAL A 128 32.18 -7.16 -2.15
N ARG A 129 31.74 -7.44 -3.39
CA ARG A 129 30.32 -7.59 -3.73
C ARG A 129 29.66 -8.72 -2.94
N GLN A 130 30.32 -9.87 -2.82
CA GLN A 130 29.81 -11.00 -2.05
C GLN A 130 29.67 -10.65 -0.56
N LYS A 131 30.69 -10.03 0.05
CA LYS A 131 30.62 -9.57 1.44
C LYS A 131 29.50 -8.55 1.68
N TYR A 132 29.29 -7.64 0.74
CA TYR A 132 28.18 -6.67 0.80
C TYR A 132 26.83 -7.40 0.78
N ARG A 133 26.60 -8.28 -0.20
CA ARG A 133 25.37 -9.08 -0.34
C ARG A 133 25.10 -9.96 0.89
N SER A 134 26.14 -10.58 1.46
CA SER A 134 26.02 -11.40 2.66
C SER A 134 25.67 -10.60 3.92
N LYS A 135 26.09 -9.33 4.00
CA LYS A 135 25.70 -8.42 5.10
C LYS A 135 24.24 -7.99 5.00
N THR A 136 23.75 -7.71 3.79
CA THR A 136 22.35 -7.34 3.54
C THR A 136 21.39 -8.52 3.75
N GLN A 137 21.79 -9.76 3.46
CA GLN A 137 20.93 -10.95 3.60
C GLN A 137 20.88 -11.55 5.02
N GLY A 138 21.41 -10.86 6.05
CA GLY A 138 21.17 -11.23 7.44
C GLY A 138 21.66 -12.61 7.87
N ASN A 139 22.59 -13.23 7.13
CA ASN A 139 23.19 -14.50 7.53
C ASN A 139 24.69 -14.32 7.71
N THR A 140 25.08 -13.97 8.93
CA THR A 140 26.48 -14.02 9.37
C THR A 140 26.90 -15.48 9.49
N TYR A 141 27.13 -16.16 8.37
CA TYR A 141 28.09 -17.24 8.40
C TYR A 141 29.48 -16.59 8.50
N ARG A 142 29.91 -16.34 9.74
CA ARG A 142 31.35 -16.31 10.03
C ARG A 142 31.78 -17.76 9.85
N PRO A 143 32.56 -18.14 8.81
CA PRO A 143 33.38 -19.32 8.98
C PRO A 143 34.22 -19.02 10.23
N GLU A 144 34.04 -19.80 11.29
CA GLU A 144 35.01 -19.80 12.39
C GLU A 144 36.31 -20.30 11.78
N VAL A 145 37.10 -19.37 11.23
CA VAL A 145 38.49 -19.63 10.92
C VAL A 145 39.14 -19.79 12.27
N MET A 146 39.20 -21.03 12.77
CA MET A 146 39.92 -21.37 13.99
C MET A 146 41.31 -20.77 13.86
N HIS A 147 41.68 -19.92 14.83
CA HIS A 147 42.97 -19.29 14.82
C HIS A 147 44.02 -20.41 14.92
N PHE A 148 45.13 -20.31 14.18
CA PHE A 148 46.14 -21.39 14.12
C PHE A 148 46.65 -21.83 15.51
N VAL A 149 46.66 -20.90 16.46
CA VAL A 149 46.99 -21.14 17.87
C VAL A 149 45.99 -22.08 18.56
N ASP A 150 44.69 -21.94 18.26
CA ASP A 150 43.64 -22.81 18.77
C ASP A 150 43.70 -24.20 18.14
N GLN A 151 44.10 -24.28 16.87
CA GLN A 151 44.31 -25.56 16.20
C GLN A 151 45.49 -26.34 16.82
N LEU A 152 46.57 -25.64 17.19
CA LEU A 152 47.71 -26.26 17.87
C LEU A 152 47.39 -26.67 19.31
N SER A 153 46.58 -25.88 20.03
CA SER A 153 46.16 -26.24 21.39
C SER A 153 45.27 -27.48 21.40
N GLN A 154 44.32 -27.58 20.45
CA GLN A 154 43.51 -28.78 20.27
C GLN A 154 44.34 -30.01 19.90
N GLN A 155 45.31 -29.87 19.00
CA GLN A 155 46.19 -31.01 18.65
C GLN A 155 47.00 -31.50 19.85
N ARG A 156 47.48 -30.59 20.72
CA ARG A 156 48.19 -30.99 21.95
C ARG A 156 47.28 -31.70 22.95
N GLN A 157 46.07 -31.19 23.17
CA GLN A 157 45.09 -31.84 24.05
C GLN A 157 44.72 -33.24 23.54
N MET A 158 44.51 -33.39 22.23
CA MET A 158 44.25 -34.70 21.62
C MET A 158 45.42 -35.66 21.79
N SER A 159 46.66 -35.17 21.74
CA SER A 159 47.85 -36.00 21.95
C SER A 159 48.00 -36.49 23.39
N GLU A 160 47.57 -35.70 24.38
CA GLU A 160 47.58 -36.10 25.80
C GLU A 160 46.51 -37.14 26.12
N VAL A 161 45.36 -37.10 25.44
CA VAL A 161 44.27 -38.07 25.64
C VAL A 161 44.56 -39.43 24.99
N LEU A 162 45.50 -39.48 24.03
CA LEU A 162 45.88 -40.69 23.30
C LEU A 162 47.14 -41.38 23.87
N ALA A 163 47.75 -40.82 24.92
CA ALA A 163 48.91 -41.40 25.63
C ALA A 163 48.47 -42.05 26.95
#